data_AF-A0ABD0RVF9-F1
#
_entry.id   AF-A0ABD0RVF9-F1
#
_cell.length_a   1.000
_cell.length_b   1.000
_cell.length_c   1.000
_cell.angle_alpha   90.00
_cell.angle_beta   90.00
_cell.angle_gamma   90.00
#
_symmetry.space_group_name_H-M   'P 1'
#
loop_
_entity.id
_entity.type
_entity.pdbx_description
1 polymer ?
#
loop_
_entity_poly.entity_id
_entity_poly.type
_entity_poly.pdbx_seq_one_letter_code
_entity_poly.pdbx_strand_id
1 'polypeptide(L)'
;MYSAISEQQTNNPYGFFIIASDFNHANLKSVLPKFYKHVNFATRGNNTLDLVYTEKNAYKSEPPCPHLGYSDHISVMLIPAYRPLLKFTKPVQKQITVWPDDATSTLQDCFQYTDWNMFREAATYNNHTDLHEYTETVTAYIKKCIDDVTVTKTITTRANQKPWMTAE
;
A
#
# COMPACT_ATOMS: atom_id res chain seq x y z
N MET A 1 -32.31 19.23 -5.92
CA MET A 1 -31.12 18.95 -5.07
C MET A 1 -31.36 17.77 -4.13
N TYR A 2 -32.37 17.81 -3.25
CA TYR A 2 -32.64 16.69 -2.32
C TYR A 2 -32.85 15.33 -2.99
N SER A 3 -33.71 15.27 -4.01
CA SER A 3 -34.02 14.04 -4.75
C SER A 3 -32.75 13.38 -5.32
N ALA A 4 -31.90 14.17 -5.96
CA ALA A 4 -30.62 13.70 -6.50
C ALA A 4 -29.67 13.18 -5.41
N ILE A 5 -29.59 13.87 -4.26
CA ILE A 5 -28.76 13.39 -3.13
C ILE A 5 -29.33 12.08 -2.57
N SER A 6 -30.64 11.99 -2.38
CA SER A 6 -31.30 10.79 -1.87
C SER A 6 -31.13 9.59 -2.80
N GLU A 7 -31.19 9.81 -4.11
CA GLU A 7 -30.92 8.79 -5.12
C GLU A 7 -29.48 8.27 -5.01
N GLN A 8 -28.50 9.17 -4.91
CA GLN A 8 -27.09 8.79 -4.75
C GLN A 8 -26.84 8.02 -3.45
N GLN A 9 -27.50 8.40 -2.35
CA GLN A 9 -27.44 7.66 -1.08
C GLN A 9 -28.05 6.26 -1.17
N THR A 10 -29.13 6.12 -1.94
CA THR A 10 -29.80 4.82 -2.14
C THR A 10 -28.95 3.88 -2.99
N ASN A 11 -28.34 4.42 -4.06
CA ASN A 11 -27.50 3.65 -4.97
C ASN A 11 -26.14 3.28 -4.34
N ASN A 12 -25.67 4.04 -3.35
CA ASN A 12 -24.37 3.82 -2.71
C ASN A 12 -24.50 3.82 -1.18
N PRO A 13 -25.10 2.77 -0.57
CA PRO A 13 -25.40 2.75 0.86
C PRO A 13 -24.17 2.79 1.78
N TYR A 14 -22.99 2.42 1.27
CA TYR A 14 -21.71 2.46 1.99
C TYR A 14 -20.77 3.57 1.49
N GLY A 15 -21.26 4.44 0.61
CA GLY A 15 -20.48 5.55 0.07
C GLY A 15 -20.25 6.62 1.13
N PHE A 16 -19.04 7.21 1.14
CA PHE A 16 -18.80 8.42 1.89
C PHE A 16 -19.24 9.63 1.06
N PHE A 17 -20.13 10.47 1.61
CA PHE A 17 -20.73 11.59 0.89
C PHE A 17 -20.16 12.93 1.34
N ILE A 18 -19.70 13.70 0.35
CA ILE A 18 -19.31 15.10 0.52
C ILE A 18 -20.23 15.94 -0.35
N ILE A 19 -20.93 16.89 0.27
CA ILE A 19 -21.78 17.85 -0.44
C ILE A 19 -21.14 19.21 -0.29
N ALA A 20 -20.56 19.72 -1.37
CA ALA A 20 -19.88 21.01 -1.43
C ALA A 20 -20.44 21.83 -2.59
N SER A 21 -20.77 23.10 -2.34
CA SER A 21 -21.27 24.01 -3.37
C SER A 21 -21.30 25.45 -2.85
N ASP A 22 -21.49 26.39 -3.76
CA ASP A 22 -22.01 27.73 -3.44
C ASP A 22 -23.53 27.62 -3.25
N PHE A 23 -23.97 27.63 -1.99
CA PHE A 23 -25.38 27.51 -1.65
C PHE A 23 -26.10 28.85 -1.68
N ASN A 24 -25.37 29.96 -1.81
CA ASN A 24 -25.85 31.31 -1.63
C ASN A 24 -26.62 31.50 -0.30
N HIS A 25 -27.92 31.21 -0.29
CA HIS A 25 -28.81 31.32 0.87
C HIS A 25 -29.42 29.98 1.33
N ALA A 26 -29.16 28.90 0.62
CA ALA A 26 -29.74 27.58 0.92
C ALA A 26 -29.05 26.91 2.10
N ASN A 27 -29.83 26.29 2.99
CA ASN A 27 -29.32 25.53 4.12
C ASN A 27 -29.84 24.09 4.07
N LEU A 28 -28.93 23.12 3.90
CA LEU A 28 -29.32 21.72 3.79
C LEU A 28 -29.66 21.06 5.12
N LYS A 29 -29.43 21.72 6.25
CA LYS A 29 -29.67 21.11 7.56
C LYS A 29 -31.15 20.77 7.81
N SER A 30 -32.07 21.51 7.21
CA SER A 30 -33.52 21.24 7.29
C SER A 30 -33.94 20.00 6.51
N VAL A 31 -33.16 19.63 5.49
CA VAL A 31 -33.51 18.56 4.53
C VAL A 31 -32.65 17.30 4.77
N LEU A 32 -31.42 17.48 5.21
CA LEU A 32 -30.43 16.44 5.47
C LEU A 32 -29.84 16.61 6.88
N PRO A 33 -30.61 16.30 7.95
CA PRO A 33 -30.20 16.57 9.32
C PRO A 33 -28.99 15.74 9.78
N LYS A 34 -28.68 14.64 9.07
CA LYS A 34 -27.53 13.77 9.33
C LYS A 34 -26.20 14.38 8.87
N PHE A 35 -26.25 15.37 7.99
CA PHE A 35 -25.06 16.03 7.47
C PHE A 35 -24.73 17.28 8.28
N TYR A 36 -23.45 17.44 8.58
CA TYR A 36 -22.90 18.50 9.41
C TYR A 36 -22.18 19.52 8.55
N LYS A 37 -22.48 20.80 8.79
CA LYS A 37 -21.80 21.91 8.13
C LYS A 37 -20.39 22.08 8.73
N HIS A 38 -19.37 22.18 7.88
CA HIS A 38 -17.99 22.39 8.30
C HIS A 38 -17.51 23.84 8.15
N VAL A 39 -18.09 24.62 7.24
CA VAL A 39 -17.69 26.03 7.01
C VAL A 39 -18.49 26.98 7.90
N ASN A 40 -17.79 27.84 8.63
CA ASN A 40 -18.36 28.80 9.58
C ASN A 40 -17.80 30.23 9.45
N PHE A 41 -17.12 30.53 8.35
CA PHE A 41 -16.51 31.83 8.06
C PHE A 41 -17.01 32.38 6.73
N ALA A 42 -16.93 33.70 6.54
CA ALA A 42 -17.37 34.33 5.30
C ALA A 42 -16.51 33.89 4.11
N THR A 43 -17.16 33.47 3.04
CA THR A 43 -16.52 32.97 1.82
C THR A 43 -16.52 33.99 0.68
N ARG A 44 -17.35 35.03 0.78
CA ARG A 44 -17.40 36.16 -0.14
C ARG A 44 -17.78 37.43 0.62
N GLY A 45 -16.86 38.38 0.74
CA GLY A 45 -17.06 39.57 1.59
C GLY A 45 -17.42 39.15 3.02
N ASN A 46 -18.57 39.60 3.53
CA ASN A 46 -19.08 39.21 4.86
C ASN A 46 -20.07 38.03 4.83
N ASN A 47 -20.31 37.42 3.67
CA ASN A 47 -21.30 36.36 3.51
C ASN A 47 -20.65 34.98 3.48
N THR A 48 -21.30 34.00 4.13
CA THR A 48 -20.93 32.58 4.04
C THR A 48 -21.82 31.92 2.99
N LEU A 49 -21.34 31.85 1.74
CA LEU A 49 -22.10 31.32 0.61
C LEU A 49 -21.69 29.88 0.27
N ASP A 50 -20.38 29.61 0.34
CA ASP A 50 -19.80 28.30 0.07
C ASP A 50 -19.85 27.44 1.33
N LEU A 51 -20.58 26.33 1.26
CA LEU A 51 -20.74 25.42 2.38
C LEU A 51 -20.22 24.04 1.99
N VAL A 52 -19.79 23.29 3.01
CA VAL A 52 -19.50 21.88 2.87
C VAL A 52 -20.19 21.11 3.98
N TYR A 53 -20.88 20.04 3.59
CA TYR A 53 -21.66 19.16 4.43
C TYR A 53 -21.13 17.73 4.31
N THR A 54 -20.72 17.13 5.44
CA THR A 54 -20.30 15.71 5.51
C THR A 54 -20.79 15.06 6.81
N GLU A 55 -20.37 13.84 7.09
CA GLU A 55 -20.63 13.20 8.38
C GLU A 55 -19.99 13.97 9.54
N LYS A 56 -20.55 13.77 10.73
CA LYS A 56 -20.05 14.42 11.95
C LYS A 56 -18.58 14.06 12.17
N ASN A 57 -17.75 15.06 12.45
CA ASN A 57 -16.33 14.87 12.77
C ASN A 57 -15.52 14.13 11.68
N ALA A 58 -15.95 14.15 10.41
CA ALA A 58 -15.12 13.64 9.32
C ALA A 58 -14.02 14.64 8.95
N TYR A 59 -14.35 15.92 8.88
CA TYR A 59 -13.45 17.00 8.49
C TYR A 59 -13.52 18.22 9.43
N LYS A 60 -12.44 18.99 9.44
CA LYS A 60 -12.37 20.35 9.99
C LYS A 60 -11.99 21.29 8.86
N SER A 61 -12.61 22.47 8.83
CA SER A 61 -12.16 23.54 7.94
C SER A 61 -10.93 24.21 8.53
N GLU A 62 -9.89 24.35 7.73
CA GLU A 62 -8.80 25.27 8.02
C GLU A 62 -9.30 26.72 7.98
N PRO A 63 -8.53 27.67 8.54
CA PRO A 63 -8.83 29.10 8.39
C PRO A 63 -9.02 29.52 6.92
N PRO A 64 -9.77 30.62 6.67
CA PRO A 64 -9.95 31.21 5.35
C PRO A 64 -8.66 31.20 4.52
N CYS A 65 -8.68 30.49 3.40
CA CYS A 65 -7.54 30.45 2.50
C CYS A 65 -7.62 31.62 1.49
N PRO A 66 -6.50 32.02 0.87
CA PRO A 66 -6.51 33.06 -0.15
C PRO A 66 -7.47 32.77 -1.31
N HIS A 67 -7.80 33.83 -2.04
CA HIS A 67 -8.53 33.75 -3.30
C HIS A 67 -7.75 32.88 -4.31
N LEU A 68 -8.48 32.05 -5.06
CA LEU A 68 -7.88 31.30 -6.17
C LEU A 68 -7.98 32.15 -7.45
N GLY A 69 -6.83 32.62 -7.94
CA GLY A 69 -6.77 33.49 -9.12
C GLY A 69 -7.51 34.81 -8.90
N TYR A 70 -8.43 35.14 -9.81
CA TYR A 70 -9.23 36.37 -9.78
C TYR A 70 -10.63 36.19 -9.17
N SER A 71 -10.88 35.09 -8.46
CA SER A 71 -12.16 34.87 -7.82
C SER A 71 -12.40 35.87 -6.69
N ASP A 72 -13.63 36.38 -6.58
CA ASP A 72 -14.08 37.17 -5.45
C ASP A 72 -14.52 36.31 -4.25
N HIS A 73 -14.49 34.98 -4.40
CA HIS A 73 -14.65 34.02 -3.31
C HIS A 73 -13.28 33.58 -2.78
N ILE A 74 -13.21 33.35 -1.47
CA ILE A 74 -12.04 32.73 -0.83
C ILE A 74 -12.10 31.21 -0.94
N SER A 75 -10.93 30.57 -0.86
CA SER A 75 -10.86 29.11 -0.92
C SER A 75 -11.18 28.49 0.44
N VAL A 76 -11.86 27.33 0.42
CA VAL A 76 -12.12 26.52 1.62
C VAL A 76 -11.26 25.27 1.57
N MET A 77 -10.40 25.08 2.56
CA MET A 77 -9.59 23.87 2.74
C MET A 77 -10.15 23.01 3.88
N LEU A 78 -10.37 21.73 3.62
CA LEU A 78 -10.80 20.76 4.62
C LEU A 78 -9.67 19.77 4.93
N ILE A 79 -9.37 19.61 6.21
CA ILE A 79 -8.47 18.57 6.69
C ILE A 79 -9.27 17.46 7.39
N PRO A 80 -8.91 16.18 7.22
CA PRO A 80 -9.52 15.10 7.98
C PRO A 80 -9.44 15.40 9.48
N ALA A 81 -10.58 15.36 10.16
CA ALA A 81 -10.62 15.54 11.60
C ALA A 81 -10.01 14.33 12.32
N TYR A 82 -10.12 13.15 11.70
CA TYR A 82 -9.35 11.98 12.08
C TYR A 82 -7.91 12.18 11.66
N ARG A 83 -7.01 12.30 12.64
CA ARG A 83 -5.58 12.06 12.40
C ARG A 83 -5.41 10.55 12.26
N PRO A 84 -4.98 10.04 11.10
CA PRO A 84 -4.57 8.66 11.01
C PRO A 84 -3.57 8.41 12.12
N LEU A 85 -3.85 7.43 12.98
CA LEU A 85 -2.81 6.81 13.78
C LEU A 85 -1.85 6.20 12.75
N LEU A 86 -0.85 6.98 12.35
CA LEU A 86 0.31 6.47 11.65
C LEU A 86 0.84 5.37 12.56
N LYS A 87 0.51 4.12 12.22
CA LYS A 87 1.08 2.95 12.88
C LYS A 87 2.54 2.92 12.45
N PHE A 88 3.37 3.69 13.15
CA PHE A 88 4.81 3.54 13.13
C PHE A 88 5.12 2.21 13.82
N THR A 89 4.95 1.10 13.11
CA THR A 89 5.67 -0.10 13.49
C THR A 89 7.14 0.20 13.32
N LYS A 90 7.92 -0.06 14.38
CA LYS A 90 9.36 0.10 14.34
C LYS A 90 9.90 -0.71 13.14
N PRO A 91 10.88 -0.16 12.40
CA PRO A 91 11.47 -0.91 11.31
C PRO A 91 11.97 -2.27 11.81
N VAL A 92 11.64 -3.33 11.08
CA VAL A 92 12.04 -4.70 11.43
C VAL A 92 13.20 -5.08 10.54
N GLN A 93 14.32 -5.46 11.15
CA GLN A 93 15.44 -6.06 10.43
C GLN A 93 15.10 -7.52 10.12
N LYS A 94 15.25 -7.90 8.86
CA LYS A 94 15.10 -9.28 8.39
C LYS A 94 16.35 -9.68 7.62
N GLN A 95 16.84 -10.87 7.89
CA GLN A 95 17.84 -11.49 7.02
C GLN A 95 17.12 -12.19 5.88
N ILE A 96 17.58 -11.95 4.66
CA ILE A 96 17.09 -12.60 3.45
C ILE A 96 18.26 -13.22 2.71
N THR A 97 17.99 -14.35 2.04
CA THR A 97 18.91 -14.96 1.10
C THR A 97 18.72 -14.30 -0.26
N VAL A 98 19.82 -13.83 -0.86
CA VAL A 98 19.83 -13.12 -2.14
C VAL A 98 20.74 -13.85 -3.11
N TRP A 99 20.30 -13.89 -4.37
CA TRP A 99 21.09 -14.35 -5.49
C TRP A 99 21.96 -13.20 -6.00
N PRO A 100 23.29 -13.27 -5.90
CA PRO A 100 24.16 -12.28 -6.54
C PRO A 100 24.09 -12.38 -8.07
N ASP A 101 24.53 -11.34 -8.77
CA ASP A 101 24.40 -11.24 -10.23
C ASP A 101 25.13 -12.36 -10.98
N ASP A 102 26.24 -12.84 -10.41
CA ASP A 102 27.05 -13.95 -10.93
C ASP A 102 26.57 -15.34 -10.51
N ALA A 103 25.53 -15.43 -9.67
CA ALA A 103 25.09 -16.70 -9.10
C ALA A 103 24.72 -17.75 -10.14
N THR A 104 24.07 -17.30 -11.21
CA THR A 104 23.61 -18.20 -12.28
C THR A 104 24.80 -18.80 -13.01
N SER A 105 25.81 -17.99 -13.35
CA SER A 105 27.04 -18.49 -14.00
C SER A 105 27.81 -19.44 -13.09
N THR A 106 27.97 -19.11 -11.80
CA THR A 106 28.72 -19.95 -10.87
C THR A 106 28.05 -21.31 -10.65
N LEU A 107 26.72 -21.36 -10.56
CA LEU A 107 25.99 -22.64 -10.48
C LEU A 107 26.10 -23.46 -11.77
N GLN A 108 26.03 -22.80 -12.93
CA GLN A 108 26.20 -23.48 -14.22
C GLN A 108 27.59 -24.13 -14.32
N ASP A 109 28.63 -23.39 -13.97
CA ASP A 109 30.00 -23.92 -13.93
C ASP A 109 30.09 -25.09 -12.95
N CYS A 110 29.56 -24.94 -11.73
CA CYS A 110 29.56 -25.99 -10.71
C CYS A 110 28.95 -27.30 -11.22
N PHE A 111 27.78 -27.24 -11.86
CA PHE A 111 27.09 -28.42 -12.38
C PHE A 111 27.72 -29.00 -13.65
N GLN A 112 28.40 -28.19 -14.45
CA GLN A 112 29.09 -28.65 -15.64
C GLN A 112 30.29 -29.53 -15.31
N TYR A 113 31.02 -29.22 -14.23
CA TYR A 113 32.19 -29.99 -13.79
C TYR A 113 31.85 -31.11 -12.79
N THR A 114 30.59 -31.24 -12.38
CA THR A 114 30.15 -32.29 -11.46
C THR A 114 30.07 -33.64 -12.18
N ASP A 115 30.76 -34.65 -11.66
CA ASP A 115 30.56 -36.04 -12.10
C ASP A 115 29.31 -36.63 -11.45
N TRP A 116 28.20 -36.60 -12.19
CA TRP A 116 26.91 -37.13 -11.74
C TRP A 116 26.87 -38.65 -11.58
N ASN A 117 27.79 -39.39 -12.22
CA ASN A 117 27.84 -40.84 -12.10
C ASN A 117 28.30 -41.29 -10.71
N MET A 118 29.16 -40.49 -10.06
CA MET A 118 29.65 -40.75 -8.71
C MET A 118 28.49 -40.95 -7.71
N PHE A 119 27.43 -40.17 -7.80
CA PHE A 119 26.25 -40.32 -6.92
C PHE A 119 25.49 -41.63 -7.19
N ARG A 120 25.40 -42.04 -8.46
CA ARG A 120 24.73 -43.29 -8.84
C ARG A 120 25.54 -44.49 -8.36
N GLU A 121 26.86 -44.43 -8.51
CA GLU A 121 27.78 -45.48 -8.05
C GLU A 121 27.75 -45.60 -6.52
N ALA A 122 27.75 -44.47 -5.80
CA ALA A 122 27.66 -44.44 -4.34
C ALA A 122 26.35 -45.08 -3.81
N ALA A 123 25.24 -44.89 -4.52
CA ALA A 123 23.95 -45.47 -4.16
C ALA A 123 23.73 -46.89 -4.72
N THR A 124 24.73 -47.52 -5.36
CA THR A 124 24.58 -48.85 -5.97
C THR A 124 25.24 -49.94 -5.13
N TYR A 125 24.44 -50.91 -4.70
CA TYR A 125 24.87 -52.06 -3.92
C TYR A 125 24.46 -53.35 -4.62
N ASN A 126 25.39 -54.30 -4.80
CA ASN A 126 25.11 -55.59 -5.45
C ASN A 126 24.35 -55.47 -6.79
N ASN A 127 24.74 -54.48 -7.62
CA ASN A 127 24.11 -54.18 -8.91
C ASN A 127 22.65 -53.66 -8.81
N HIS A 128 22.23 -53.19 -7.64
CA HIS A 128 20.95 -52.53 -7.40
C HIS A 128 21.19 -51.10 -6.90
N THR A 129 20.64 -50.11 -7.59
CA THR A 129 20.72 -48.71 -7.19
C THR A 129 19.57 -48.36 -6.26
N ASP A 130 19.89 -47.93 -5.05
CA ASP A 130 18.93 -47.35 -4.12
C ASP A 130 18.52 -45.96 -4.64
N LEU A 131 17.30 -45.86 -5.14
CA LEU A 131 16.76 -44.63 -5.71
C LEU A 131 16.58 -43.53 -4.65
N HIS A 132 16.29 -43.91 -3.41
CA HIS A 132 16.07 -42.96 -2.34
C HIS A 132 17.40 -42.29 -1.96
N GLU A 133 18.43 -43.10 -1.71
CA GLU A 133 19.78 -42.61 -1.40
C GLU A 133 20.36 -41.78 -2.56
N TYR A 134 20.17 -42.22 -3.80
CA TYR A 134 20.59 -41.46 -4.97
C TYR A 134 19.91 -40.08 -5.05
N THR A 135 18.60 -40.02 -4.81
CA THR A 135 17.84 -38.76 -4.85
C THR A 135 18.25 -37.83 -3.71
N GLU A 136 18.45 -38.37 -2.50
CA GLU A 136 18.86 -37.60 -1.34
C GLU A 136 20.25 -36.99 -1.52
N THR A 137 21.22 -37.78 -1.98
CA THR A 137 22.60 -37.33 -2.18
C THR A 137 22.70 -36.25 -3.28
N VAL A 138 22.02 -36.44 -4.41
CA VAL A 138 21.94 -35.44 -5.49
C VAL A 138 21.28 -34.16 -5.00
N THR A 139 20.16 -34.26 -4.29
CA THR A 139 19.43 -33.08 -3.77
C THR A 139 20.26 -32.34 -2.72
N ALA A 140 20.97 -33.06 -1.85
CA ALA A 140 21.85 -32.48 -0.85
C ALA A 140 23.02 -31.72 -1.49
N TYR A 141 23.62 -32.28 -2.55
CA TYR A 141 24.67 -31.61 -3.29
C TYR A 141 24.17 -30.31 -3.95
N ILE A 142 23.04 -30.37 -4.67
CA ILE A 142 22.46 -29.18 -5.31
C ILE A 142 22.17 -28.08 -4.27
N LYS A 143 21.59 -28.44 -3.12
CA LYS A 143 21.35 -27.49 -2.02
C LYS A 143 22.66 -26.86 -1.53
N LYS A 144 23.72 -27.65 -1.38
CA LYS A 144 25.04 -27.14 -0.98
C LYS A 144 25.57 -26.13 -1.98
N CYS A 145 25.47 -26.40 -3.29
CA CYS A 145 25.88 -25.46 -4.33
C CYS A 145 25.09 -24.16 -4.28
N ILE A 146 23.77 -24.23 -4.04
CA ILE A 146 22.91 -23.06 -3.88
C ILE A 146 23.32 -22.24 -2.65
N ASP A 147 23.56 -22.91 -1.52
CA ASP A 147 23.96 -22.26 -0.27
C ASP A 147 25.34 -21.59 -0.39
N ASP A 148 26.26 -22.16 -1.16
CA ASP A 148 27.60 -21.60 -1.39
C ASP A 148 27.59 -20.38 -2.31
N VAL A 149 26.62 -20.30 -3.21
CA VAL A 149 26.50 -19.21 -4.18
C VAL A 149 25.63 -18.07 -3.65
N THR A 150 24.65 -18.38 -2.80
CA THR A 150 23.76 -17.36 -2.26
C THR A 150 24.42 -16.55 -1.13
N VAL A 151 23.98 -15.30 -0.98
CA VAL A 151 24.49 -14.41 0.07
C VAL A 151 23.38 -14.00 1.02
N THR A 152 23.70 -13.92 2.31
CA THR A 152 22.77 -13.39 3.32
C THR A 152 22.86 -11.88 3.37
N LYS A 153 21.73 -11.20 3.17
CA LYS A 153 21.63 -9.74 3.25
C LYS A 153 20.63 -9.34 4.33
N THR A 154 21.05 -8.41 5.19
CA THR A 154 20.14 -7.80 6.18
C THR A 154 19.39 -6.64 5.54
N ILE A 155 18.07 -6.73 5.48
CA ILE A 155 17.20 -5.65 5.01
C ILE A 155 16.39 -5.07 6.16
N THR A 156 16.10 -3.78 6.06
CA THR A 156 15.21 -3.09 7.01
C THR A 156 13.85 -2.91 6.37
N THR A 157 12.83 -3.56 6.92
CA THR A 157 11.44 -3.47 6.45
C THR A 157 10.65 -2.44 7.25
N ARG A 158 9.85 -1.60 6.58
CA ARG A 158 9.02 -0.54 7.20
C ARG A 158 7.53 -0.77 6.91
N ALA A 159 6.65 -0.28 7.79
CA ALA A 159 5.20 -0.45 7.72
C ALA A 159 4.57 -0.08 6.35
N ASN A 160 5.16 0.89 5.64
CA ASN A 160 4.64 1.44 4.40
C ASN A 160 5.45 1.04 3.15
N GLN A 161 6.32 0.02 3.23
CA GLN A 161 7.00 -0.51 2.04
C GLN A 161 6.04 -1.40 1.25
N LYS A 162 5.23 -0.76 0.39
CA LYS A 162 4.40 -1.44 -0.59
C LYS A 162 5.30 -2.16 -1.63
N PRO A 163 5.02 -3.43 -2.00
CA PRO A 163 5.87 -4.23 -2.88
C PRO A 163 6.19 -3.60 -4.25
N TRP A 164 5.34 -2.69 -4.72
CA TRP A 164 5.45 -2.02 -6.02
C TRP A 164 6.10 -0.64 -5.97
N MET A 165 6.57 -0.18 -4.80
CA MET A 165 7.39 1.02 -4.69
C MET A 165 8.86 0.59 -4.58
N THR A 166 9.48 0.30 -5.71
CA THR A 166 10.94 0.25 -5.84
C THR A 166 11.45 1.66 -6.09
N ALA A 167 12.50 2.07 -5.39
CA ALA A 167 13.24 3.26 -5.78
C ALA A 167 14.06 2.90 -7.04
N GLU A 168 13.83 3.62 -8.14
CA GLU A 168 14.82 3.72 -9.21
C GLU A 168 16.07 4.47 -8.72
#